data_AF-A0A8T3NNS5-F1
#
_entry.id   AF-A0A8T3NNS5-F1
#
_cell.length_a   1.000
_cell.length_b   1.000
_cell.length_c   1.000
_cell.angle_alpha   90.00
_cell.angle_beta   90.00
_cell.angle_gamma   90.00
#
_symmetry.space_group_name_H-M   'P 1'
#
loop_
_entity.id
_entity.type
_entity.pdbx_description
1 polymer ?
#
loop_
_entity_poly.entity_id
_entity_poly.type
_entity_poly.pdbx_seq_one_letter_code
_entity_poly.pdbx_strand_id
1 'polypeptide(L)'
;MLLQELVDAVRACAADDGFLDFDPDHPFWGRFDRSDLRSMVRALAGMGFHYQATEGWAGDRRPGSADLALALAYVGFEARGLRGLVSAAQIDSLFSGATVAADEFLGQCAPGLELEQMLGFLGRRAEALDALWDDWGRVRPILMSEAAP
;
A
#
# COMPACT_ATOMS: atom_id res chain seq x y z
N MET A 1 -0.73 21.02 -1.42
CA MET A 1 0.52 21.36 -2.15
C MET A 1 0.77 20.18 -3.06
N LEU A 2 0.84 20.39 -4.37
CA LEU A 2 0.78 19.30 -5.38
C LEU A 2 1.83 18.20 -5.17
N LEU A 3 3.02 18.52 -4.67
CA LEU A 3 4.04 17.52 -4.37
C LEU A 3 3.67 16.62 -3.18
N GLN A 4 3.02 17.18 -2.17
CA GLN A 4 2.50 16.38 -1.05
C GLN A 4 1.38 15.44 -1.55
N GLU A 5 0.49 15.95 -2.39
CA GLU A 5 -0.60 15.16 -2.99
C GLU A 5 -0.04 14.03 -3.89
N LEU A 6 1.07 14.27 -4.60
CA LEU A 6 1.80 13.21 -5.29
C LEU A 6 2.33 12.15 -4.32
N VAL A 7 3.01 12.56 -3.25
CA VAL A 7 3.55 11.63 -2.23
C VAL A 7 2.43 10.79 -1.63
N ASP A 8 1.30 11.39 -1.30
CA ASP A 8 0.15 10.71 -0.73
C ASP A 8 -0.48 9.73 -1.74
N ALA A 9 -0.59 10.13 -3.01
CA ALA A 9 -1.06 9.26 -4.08
C ALA A 9 -0.14 8.05 -4.31
N VAL A 10 1.18 8.26 -4.30
CA VAL A 10 2.18 7.18 -4.41
C VAL A 10 2.08 6.23 -3.22
N ARG A 11 1.99 6.75 -1.99
CA ARG A 11 1.83 5.94 -0.77
C ARG A 11 0.55 5.12 -0.81
N ALA A 12 -0.56 5.70 -1.28
CA ALA A 12 -1.81 4.98 -1.44
C ALA A 12 -1.69 3.84 -2.46
N CYS A 13 -1.07 4.08 -3.63
CA CYS A 13 -0.82 3.02 -4.61
C CYS A 13 0.10 1.92 -4.07
N ALA A 14 1.18 2.29 -3.37
CA ALA A 14 2.10 1.34 -2.75
C ALA A 14 1.38 0.44 -1.73
N ALA A 15 0.56 1.04 -0.85
CA ALA A 15 -0.23 0.30 0.12
C ALA A 15 -1.25 -0.63 -0.55
N ASP A 16 -1.97 -0.15 -1.57
CA ASP A 16 -2.91 -0.96 -2.36
C ASP A 16 -2.21 -2.13 -3.07
N ASP A 17 -0.97 -1.93 -3.51
CA ASP A 17 -0.14 -2.97 -4.14
C ASP A 17 0.63 -3.82 -3.12
N GLY A 18 0.32 -3.67 -1.83
CA GLY A 18 0.81 -4.51 -0.74
C GLY A 18 2.18 -4.16 -0.18
N PHE A 19 2.77 -3.02 -0.56
CA PHE A 19 4.06 -2.53 -0.03
C PHE A 19 3.89 -1.94 1.37
N LEU A 20 3.45 -2.79 2.30
CA LEU A 20 3.38 -2.53 3.73
C LEU A 20 4.44 -3.36 4.45
N ASP A 21 5.27 -2.68 5.23
CA ASP A 21 6.16 -3.32 6.19
C ASP A 21 5.48 -3.39 7.55
N PHE A 22 5.43 -4.61 8.07
CA PHE A 22 4.94 -4.93 9.41
C PHE A 22 6.12 -5.30 10.31
N ASP A 23 5.94 -5.14 11.61
CA ASP A 23 6.91 -5.61 12.61
C ASP A 23 7.13 -7.13 12.44
N PRO A 24 8.38 -7.60 12.22
CA PRO A 24 8.67 -9.03 12.08
C PRO A 24 8.33 -9.86 13.32
N ASP A 25 8.29 -9.25 14.50
CA ASP A 25 7.90 -9.91 15.75
C ASP A 25 6.39 -9.82 16.02
N HIS A 26 5.61 -9.25 15.07
CA HIS A 26 4.16 -9.12 15.22
C HIS A 26 3.50 -10.51 15.34
N PRO A 27 2.67 -10.78 16.37
CA PRO A 27 2.12 -12.12 16.65
C PRO A 27 1.33 -12.77 15.50
N PHE A 28 0.78 -11.93 14.63
CA PHE A 28 0.05 -12.34 13.41
C PHE A 28 0.92 -12.27 12.15
N TRP A 29 1.45 -11.10 11.79
CA TRP A 29 2.20 -10.89 10.53
C TRP A 29 3.58 -11.53 10.48
N GLY A 30 4.28 -11.68 11.60
CA GLY A 30 5.62 -12.29 11.66
C GLY A 30 5.70 -13.75 11.22
N ARG A 31 4.55 -14.36 10.88
CA ARG A 31 4.40 -15.75 10.45
C ARG A 31 4.45 -15.91 8.93
N PHE A 32 4.31 -14.80 8.20
CA PHE A 32 4.22 -14.76 6.75
C PHE A 32 5.47 -14.11 6.19
N ASP A 33 5.91 -14.55 5.02
CA ASP A 33 6.95 -13.83 4.30
C ASP A 33 6.38 -12.57 3.63
N ARG A 34 7.27 -11.69 3.14
CA ARG A 34 6.86 -10.44 2.50
C ARG A 34 5.99 -10.65 1.25
N SER A 35 6.15 -11.75 0.54
CA SER A 35 5.39 -12.01 -0.69
C SER A 35 3.95 -12.43 -0.39
N ASP A 36 3.76 -13.23 0.66
CA ASP A 36 2.45 -13.59 1.18
C ASP A 36 1.75 -12.36 1.75
N LEU A 37 2.45 -11.55 2.56
CA LEU A 37 1.91 -10.30 3.11
C LEU A 37 1.42 -9.36 1.99
N ARG A 38 2.24 -9.14 0.95
CA ARG A 38 1.86 -8.36 -0.23
C ARG A 38 0.60 -8.91 -0.90
N SER A 39 0.56 -10.21 -1.13
CA SER A 39 -0.58 -10.87 -1.80
C SER A 39 -1.87 -10.74 -0.98
N MET A 40 -1.80 -10.86 0.35
CA MET A 40 -2.95 -10.66 1.23
C MET A 40 -3.47 -9.22 1.18
N VAL A 41 -2.57 -8.23 1.26
CA VAL A 41 -2.96 -6.81 1.22
C VAL A 41 -3.57 -6.45 -0.13
N ARG A 42 -2.99 -6.94 -1.24
CA ARG A 42 -3.58 -6.79 -2.58
C ARG A 42 -4.97 -7.39 -2.68
N ALA A 43 -5.19 -8.57 -2.09
CA ALA A 43 -6.51 -9.19 -2.06
C ALA A 43 -7.52 -8.31 -1.30
N LEU A 44 -7.12 -7.74 -0.15
CA LEU A 44 -7.96 -6.80 0.61
C LEU A 44 -8.27 -5.54 -0.20
N ALA A 45 -7.28 -4.94 -0.86
CA ALA A 45 -7.47 -3.78 -1.74
C ALA A 45 -8.41 -4.10 -2.91
N GLY A 46 -8.28 -5.28 -3.53
CA GLY A 46 -9.17 -5.75 -4.59
C GLY A 46 -10.63 -5.94 -4.14
N MET A 47 -10.85 -6.19 -2.85
CA MET A 47 -12.19 -6.23 -2.24
C MET A 47 -12.72 -4.84 -1.85
N GLY A 48 -11.92 -3.79 -2.03
CA GLY A 48 -12.24 -2.40 -1.72
C GLY A 48 -11.87 -1.98 -0.29
N PHE A 49 -10.98 -2.72 0.39
CA PHE A 49 -10.43 -2.34 1.69
C PHE A 49 -9.04 -1.72 1.49
N HIS A 50 -8.96 -0.40 1.60
CA HIS A 50 -7.74 0.36 1.35
C HIS A 50 -7.15 0.82 2.68
N TYR A 51 -5.91 0.44 2.97
CA TYR A 51 -5.21 0.86 4.18
C TYR A 51 -4.28 2.04 3.88
N GLN A 52 -4.30 3.05 4.74
CA GLN A 52 -3.40 4.20 4.70
C GLN A 52 -2.65 4.28 6.03
N ALA A 53 -1.32 4.23 6.02
CA ALA A 53 -0.54 4.16 7.27
C ALA A 53 -0.75 5.36 8.22
N THR A 54 -1.08 6.54 7.69
CA THR A 54 -1.31 7.76 8.50
C THR A 54 -2.72 7.87 9.06
N GLU A 55 -3.72 7.34 8.37
CA GLU A 55 -5.14 7.54 8.68
C GLU A 55 -5.86 6.23 9.08
N GLY A 56 -5.20 5.09 8.91
CA GLY A 56 -5.80 3.77 9.05
C GLY A 56 -6.57 3.35 7.79
N TRP A 57 -7.66 2.60 7.96
CA TRP A 57 -8.52 2.21 6.84
C TRP A 57 -9.21 3.42 6.23
N ALA A 58 -9.21 3.52 4.91
CA ALA A 58 -9.84 4.61 4.20
C ALA A 58 -11.37 4.56 4.34
N GLY A 59 -11.95 5.65 4.86
CA GLY A 59 -13.39 5.78 5.11
C GLY A 59 -13.88 4.91 6.28
N ASP A 60 -15.17 4.58 6.28
CA ASP A 60 -15.81 3.76 7.33
C ASP A 60 -15.75 2.25 7.04
N ARG A 61 -15.00 1.83 6.02
CA ARG A 61 -14.98 0.45 5.56
C ARG A 61 -13.77 -0.30 6.11
N ARG A 62 -14.04 -1.26 7.00
CA ARG A 62 -13.03 -2.10 7.65
C ARG A 62 -13.27 -3.57 7.31
N PRO A 63 -12.22 -4.36 7.03
CA PRO A 63 -12.41 -5.77 6.77
C PRO A 63 -12.90 -6.51 8.02
N GLY A 64 -13.85 -7.42 7.84
CA GLY A 64 -14.27 -8.36 8.86
C GLY A 64 -13.40 -9.63 8.86
N SER A 65 -13.70 -10.53 9.80
CA SER A 65 -13.00 -11.82 9.90
C SER A 65 -13.19 -12.70 8.66
N ALA A 66 -14.34 -12.61 7.99
CA ALA A 66 -14.61 -13.31 6.74
C ALA A 66 -13.75 -12.78 5.58
N ASP A 67 -13.59 -11.45 5.48
CA ASP A 67 -12.77 -10.83 4.44
C ASP A 67 -11.28 -11.18 4.64
N LEU A 68 -10.80 -11.16 5.88
CA LEU A 68 -9.44 -11.57 6.22
C LEU A 68 -9.20 -13.06 5.91
N ALA A 69 -10.18 -13.92 6.21
CA ALA A 69 -10.10 -15.34 5.86
C ALA A 69 -10.04 -15.57 4.34
N LEU A 70 -10.77 -14.76 3.57
CA LEU A 70 -10.73 -14.81 2.11
C LEU A 70 -9.37 -14.34 1.58
N ALA A 71 -8.82 -13.24 2.12
CA ALA A 71 -7.48 -12.77 1.76
C ALA A 71 -6.38 -13.80 2.10
N LEU A 72 -6.50 -14.48 3.24
CA LEU A 72 -5.59 -15.57 3.63
C LEU A 72 -5.68 -16.78 2.71
N ALA A 73 -6.86 -17.07 2.16
CA ALA A 73 -7.02 -18.15 1.20
C ALA A 73 -6.23 -17.90 -0.10
N TYR A 74 -6.01 -16.64 -0.50
CA TYR A 74 -5.18 -16.29 -1.67
C TYR A 74 -3.71 -16.67 -1.49
N VAL A 75 -3.22 -16.75 -0.25
CA VAL A 75 -1.86 -17.21 0.09
C VAL A 75 -1.82 -18.67 0.55
N GLY A 76 -2.90 -19.42 0.30
CA GLY A 76 -2.98 -20.84 0.66
C GLY A 76 -3.07 -21.12 2.16
N PHE A 77 -3.34 -20.11 3.00
CA PHE A 77 -3.47 -20.28 4.43
C PHE A 77 -4.86 -20.79 4.82
N GLU A 78 -4.94 -21.92 5.53
CA GLU A 78 -6.22 -22.52 5.90
C GLU A 78 -6.94 -21.76 7.02
N ALA A 79 -8.24 -21.49 6.81
CA ALA A 79 -9.12 -20.79 7.76
C ALA A 79 -9.24 -21.48 9.14
N ARG A 80 -8.89 -22.77 9.27
CA ARG A 80 -8.81 -23.46 10.57
C ARG A 80 -7.74 -22.82 11.46
N GLY A 81 -6.67 -22.30 10.87
CA GLY A 81 -5.62 -21.54 11.53
C GLY A 81 -6.05 -20.15 11.98
N LEU A 82 -7.25 -19.66 11.66
CA LEU A 82 -7.75 -18.36 12.12
C LEU A 82 -8.68 -18.43 13.33
N ARG A 83 -9.18 -19.62 13.69
CA ARG A 83 -10.14 -19.76 14.79
C ARG A 83 -9.52 -19.29 16.10
N GLY A 84 -10.00 -18.16 16.60
CA GLY A 84 -9.54 -17.58 17.87
C GLY A 84 -8.35 -16.63 17.76
N LEU A 85 -7.82 -16.36 16.57
CA LEU A 85 -6.64 -15.51 16.38
C LEU A 85 -6.97 -14.01 16.24
N VAL A 86 -8.09 -13.66 15.59
CA VAL A 86 -8.44 -12.24 15.33
C VAL A 86 -9.96 -12.05 15.31
N SER A 87 -10.48 -11.21 16.20
CA SER A 87 -11.84 -10.65 16.14
C SER A 87 -11.87 -9.42 15.25
N ALA A 88 -13.05 -9.01 14.76
CA ALA A 88 -13.16 -7.78 13.96
C ALA A 88 -12.55 -6.55 14.65
N ALA A 89 -12.64 -6.47 15.99
CA ALA A 89 -12.02 -5.41 16.79
C ALA A 89 -10.48 -5.47 16.82
N GLN A 90 -9.88 -6.63 16.54
CA GLN A 90 -8.43 -6.81 16.47
C GLN A 90 -7.88 -6.58 15.06
N ILE A 91 -8.72 -6.62 14.02
CA ILE A 91 -8.28 -6.42 12.63
C ILE A 91 -7.70 -5.01 12.43
N ASP A 92 -8.30 -3.99 13.04
CA ASP A 92 -7.72 -2.65 13.02
C ASP A 92 -6.34 -2.61 13.69
N SER A 93 -6.20 -3.30 14.82
CA SER A 93 -4.94 -3.39 15.55
C SER A 93 -3.87 -4.15 14.76
N LEU A 94 -4.25 -5.09 13.89
CA LEU A 94 -3.28 -5.83 13.06
C LEU A 94 -2.50 -4.89 12.15
N PHE A 95 -3.17 -3.91 11.54
CA PHE A 95 -2.50 -2.99 10.63
C PHE A 95 -1.89 -1.79 11.36
N SER A 96 -2.14 -1.65 12.67
CA SER A 96 -1.58 -0.57 13.47
C SER A 96 -0.05 -0.65 13.49
N GLY A 97 0.60 0.45 13.12
CA GLY A 97 2.07 0.52 13.03
C GLY A 97 2.66 -0.02 11.73
N ALA A 98 1.84 -0.47 10.78
CA ALA A 98 2.33 -0.78 9.44
C ALA A 98 2.85 0.49 8.76
N THR A 99 3.99 0.37 8.08
CA THR A 99 4.61 1.47 7.34
C THR A 99 4.57 1.20 5.85
N VAL A 100 4.47 2.24 5.02
CA VAL A 100 4.43 2.09 3.56
C VAL A 100 5.84 2.17 2.99
N ALA A 101 6.28 1.09 2.33
CA ALA A 101 7.55 1.03 1.59
C ALA A 101 7.41 1.67 0.20
N ALA A 102 7.10 2.97 0.18
CA ALA A 102 6.80 3.72 -1.05
C ALA A 102 8.02 3.89 -1.96
N ASP A 103 9.21 3.93 -1.38
CA ASP A 103 10.49 3.94 -2.07
C ASP A 103 10.74 2.63 -2.83
N GLU A 104 10.52 1.48 -2.19
CA GLU A 104 10.64 0.17 -2.85
C GLU A 104 9.62 0.04 -4.00
N PHE A 105 8.38 0.47 -3.76
CA PHE A 105 7.34 0.49 -4.78
C PHE A 105 7.72 1.38 -5.98
N LEU A 106 8.17 2.60 -5.74
CA LEU A 106 8.63 3.51 -6.80
C LEU A 106 9.82 2.94 -7.57
N GLY A 107 10.77 2.32 -6.88
CA GLY A 107 11.91 1.66 -7.52
C GLY A 107 11.51 0.52 -8.46
N GLN A 108 10.39 -0.15 -8.20
CA GLN A 108 9.86 -1.21 -9.05
C GLN A 108 9.00 -0.67 -10.21
N CYS A 109 8.13 0.31 -9.96
CA CYS A 109 7.16 0.78 -10.95
C CYS A 109 7.68 1.92 -11.84
N ALA A 110 8.48 2.84 -11.27
CA ALA A 110 8.94 4.05 -11.94
C ALA A 110 10.36 4.44 -11.49
N PRO A 111 11.38 3.57 -11.71
CA PRO A 111 12.74 3.82 -11.23
C PRO A 111 13.35 5.12 -11.78
N GLY A 112 12.92 5.54 -12.97
CA GLY A 112 13.36 6.78 -13.60
C GLY A 112 12.43 7.97 -13.34
N LEU A 113 11.33 7.80 -12.60
CA LEU A 113 10.25 8.78 -12.47
C LEU A 113 9.75 9.32 -13.85
N GLU A 114 9.76 8.47 -14.88
CA GLU A 114 9.29 8.86 -16.21
C GLU A 114 7.77 9.11 -16.18
N LEU A 115 7.31 10.13 -16.90
CA LEU A 115 5.90 10.56 -16.85
C LEU A 115 4.94 9.41 -17.17
N GLU A 116 5.21 8.63 -18.23
CA GLU A 116 4.38 7.50 -18.62
C GLU A 116 4.27 6.43 -17.52
N GLN A 117 5.38 6.16 -16.80
CA GLN A 117 5.40 5.21 -15.70
C GLN A 117 4.58 5.74 -14.51
N MET A 118 4.78 7.01 -14.15
CA MET A 118 4.06 7.68 -13.07
C MET A 118 2.55 7.66 -13.33
N LEU A 119 2.12 8.07 -14.53
CA LEU A 119 0.71 8.04 -14.94
C LEU A 119 0.16 6.61 -14.94
N GLY A 120 0.96 5.64 -15.40
CA GLY A 120 0.58 4.23 -15.49
C GLY A 120 0.17 3.61 -14.16
N PHE A 121 0.99 3.75 -13.11
CA PHE A 121 0.67 3.14 -11.81
C PHE A 121 -0.26 4.01 -10.95
N LEU A 122 -0.24 5.35 -11.11
CA LEU A 122 -1.16 6.24 -10.37
C LEU A 122 -2.59 6.13 -10.90
N GLY A 123 -2.77 5.83 -12.19
CA GLY A 123 -4.07 5.69 -12.83
C GLY A 123 -4.95 6.91 -12.57
N ARG A 124 -6.18 6.70 -12.08
CA ARG A 124 -7.13 7.80 -11.78
C ARG A 124 -6.61 8.82 -10.77
N ARG A 125 -5.67 8.45 -9.88
CA ARG A 125 -5.09 9.39 -8.91
C ARG A 125 -4.22 10.45 -9.59
N ALA A 126 -3.73 10.18 -10.79
CA ALA A 126 -2.97 11.14 -11.57
C ALA A 126 -3.83 12.31 -12.08
N GLU A 127 -5.13 12.12 -12.32
CA GLU A 127 -6.02 13.17 -12.88
C GLU A 127 -6.10 14.41 -11.97
N ALA A 128 -5.95 14.24 -10.66
CA ALA A 128 -5.94 15.36 -9.71
C ALA A 128 -4.64 16.18 -9.73
N LEU A 129 -3.60 15.67 -10.41
CA LEU A 129 -2.24 16.22 -10.42
C LEU A 129 -1.87 16.83 -11.78
N ASP A 130 -2.83 17.13 -12.65
CA ASP A 130 -2.61 17.67 -14.01
C ASP A 130 -1.61 18.83 -14.05
N ALA A 131 -1.76 19.81 -13.14
CA ALA A 131 -0.84 20.94 -13.07
C ALA A 131 0.61 20.55 -12.71
N LEU A 132 0.81 19.46 -11.97
CA LEU A 132 2.14 18.93 -11.68
C LEU A 132 2.74 18.23 -12.91
N TRP A 133 1.91 17.58 -13.71
CA TRP A 133 2.33 16.86 -14.91
C TRP A 133 2.78 17.81 -16.01
N ASP A 134 2.11 18.96 -16.16
CA ASP A 134 2.50 20.01 -17.09
C ASP A 134 3.94 20.49 -16.85
N ASP A 135 4.35 20.57 -15.58
CA ASP A 135 5.69 20.99 -15.16
C ASP A 135 6.66 19.82 -14.88
N TRP A 136 6.27 18.57 -15.14
CA TRP A 136 7.02 17.39 -14.71
C TRP A 136 8.45 17.34 -15.26
N GLY A 137 8.66 17.84 -16.49
CA GLY A 137 10.00 17.94 -17.09
C GLY A 137 10.97 18.81 -16.30
N ARG A 138 10.48 19.77 -15.49
CA ARG A 138 11.28 20.59 -14.59
C ARG A 138 11.38 19.99 -13.19
N VAL A 139 10.31 19.37 -12.71
CA VAL A 139 10.24 18.79 -11.36
C VAL A 139 11.06 17.51 -11.25
N ARG A 140 10.96 16.61 -12.24
CA ARG A 140 11.63 15.30 -12.24
C ARG A 140 13.15 15.39 -12.00
N PRO A 141 13.92 16.24 -12.70
CA PRO A 141 15.36 16.35 -12.46
C PRO A 141 15.72 16.76 -11.04
N ILE A 142 14.90 17.60 -10.40
CA ILE A 142 15.10 18.04 -9.00
C ILE A 142 14.94 16.85 -8.07
N LEU A 143 13.84 16.10 -8.21
CA LEU A 143 13.58 14.89 -7.41
C LEU A 143 14.67 13.83 -7.59
N MET A 144 15.18 13.66 -8.81
CA MET A 144 16.27 12.72 -9.10
C MET A 144 17.61 13.20 -8.54
N SER A 145 17.84 14.52 -8.45
CA SER A 145 19.07 15.08 -7.88
C SER A 145 19.12 14.96 -6.36
N GLU A 146 17.97 15.07 -5.66
CA GLU A 146 17.89 14.84 -4.21
C GLU A 146 17.94 13.35 -3.85
N ALA A 147 17.60 12.45 -4.79
CA ALA A 147 17.70 11.01 -4.62
C ALA A 147 19.14 10.47 -4.79
N ALA A 148 20.08 11.29 -5.24
CA ALA A 148 21.49 10.91 -5.33
C ALA A 148 22.16 11.02 -3.94
N PRO A 149 22.82 9.95 -3.44
CA PRO A 149 23.45 9.93 -2.12
C PRO A 149 24.66 10.88 -2.00
#